data_AF-A0A4Q3I177-F1
#
_entry.id   AF-A0A4Q3I177-F1
#
_cell.length_a   1.000
_cell.length_b   1.000
_cell.length_c   1.000
_cell.angle_alpha   90.00
_cell.angle_beta   90.00
_cell.angle_gamma   90.00
#
_symmetry.space_group_name_H-M   'P 1'
#
loop_
_entity.id
_entity.type
_entity.pdbx_description
1 polymer ?
#
loop_
_entity_poly.entity_id
_entity_poly.type
_entity_poly.pdbx_seq_one_letter_code
_entity_poly.pdbx_strand_id
1 'polypeptide(L)'
;MEASLRFLARSRIAALTVLDALLTFYPGDELCEDGNLIVFPSNAQLSLRARGMAPATLRRHLSVLVETGLILRKDSPNGKRYARRSSGGKLDDAFGFSLAPLLARAREIETLAAEIAYKRDQLKAAKERITLCRRDLAKLITFAIDENISGDWQQAQTNLQVVLSAIPRVLTLDIAEPLIAKLSTLREEVVNQLKSHIKSHEMSANGSQSERHIQDSKTNIISECEIASNNSFGLNHAEDALIIKTAIEETDDQFNAPDKRSPSNRISSTKSLPLPFVLQACTQINDYGPRAGITSWRDLITAAYVVRSTLDIAPAVYERAAIVMGPENAAIVLACMLERADHITSAGGYLRDLTRRAEKGEFATAPMLMALIRGGRSKPDAYPTTTQIRREPAKAAWVC
;
A
#
# COMPACT_ATOMS: atom_id res chain seq x y z
N MET A 1 -1.71 31.88 -8.05
CA MET A 1 -0.96 30.88 -8.85
C MET A 1 -1.44 29.45 -8.60
N GLU A 2 -1.39 28.92 -7.37
CA GLU A 2 -1.88 27.57 -7.05
C GLU A 2 -3.28 27.23 -7.58
N ALA A 3 -4.28 28.11 -7.38
CA ALA A 3 -5.64 27.89 -7.86
C ALA A 3 -5.68 27.64 -9.39
N SER A 4 -4.89 28.39 -10.16
CA SER A 4 -4.75 28.23 -11.61
C SER A 4 -4.09 26.91 -11.98
N LEU A 5 -3.04 26.48 -11.25
CA LEU A 5 -2.37 25.19 -11.45
C LEU A 5 -3.29 24.00 -11.13
N ARG A 6 -4.01 24.06 -9.99
CA ARG A 6 -5.01 23.05 -9.61
C ARG A 6 -6.18 23.02 -10.60
N PHE A 7 -6.61 24.17 -11.12
CA PHE A 7 -7.61 24.26 -12.19
C PHE A 7 -7.11 23.64 -13.50
N LEU A 8 -5.89 23.96 -13.94
CA LEU A 8 -5.28 23.39 -15.16
C LEU A 8 -5.08 21.88 -15.05
N ALA A 9 -4.62 21.37 -13.90
CA ALA A 9 -4.47 19.93 -13.64
C ALA A 9 -5.85 19.22 -13.68
N ARG A 10 -6.85 19.75 -12.98
CA ARG A 10 -8.23 19.23 -12.99
C ARG A 10 -8.84 19.30 -14.40
N SER A 11 -8.54 20.34 -15.16
CA SER A 11 -8.97 20.53 -16.55
C SER A 11 -8.33 19.55 -17.53
N ARG A 12 -7.06 19.16 -17.31
CA ARG A 12 -6.38 18.11 -18.09
C ARG A 12 -6.97 16.73 -17.81
N ILE A 13 -7.22 16.39 -16.54
CA ILE A 13 -7.89 15.13 -16.16
C ILE A 13 -9.29 15.05 -16.77
N ALA A 14 -10.07 16.14 -16.68
CA ALA A 14 -11.40 16.21 -17.29
C ALA A 14 -11.36 16.10 -18.83
N ALA A 15 -10.35 16.67 -19.49
CA ALA A 15 -10.15 16.50 -20.93
C ALA A 15 -9.87 15.03 -21.31
N LEU A 16 -9.06 14.31 -20.54
CA LEU A 16 -8.83 12.87 -20.75
C LEU A 16 -10.13 12.05 -20.56
N THR A 17 -10.99 12.38 -19.59
CA THR A 17 -12.30 11.69 -19.47
C THR A 17 -13.27 11.98 -20.62
N VAL A 18 -13.07 13.08 -21.35
CA VAL A 18 -13.82 13.37 -22.59
C VAL A 18 -13.22 12.63 -23.79
N LEU A 19 -11.90 12.45 -23.83
CA LEU A 19 -11.21 11.67 -24.86
C LEU A 19 -11.58 10.18 -24.75
N ASP A 20 -11.52 9.62 -23.55
CA ASP A 20 -12.03 8.28 -23.19
C ASP A 20 -13.49 8.13 -23.63
N ALA A 21 -14.37 9.06 -23.23
CA ALA A 21 -15.76 9.05 -23.66
C ALA A 21 -15.95 9.17 -25.18
N LEU A 22 -15.05 9.83 -25.93
CA LEU A 22 -15.07 9.85 -27.41
C LEU A 22 -14.68 8.49 -28.01
N LEU A 23 -13.63 7.84 -27.47
CA LEU A 23 -13.15 6.55 -27.95
C LEU A 23 -14.23 5.46 -27.85
N THR A 24 -15.05 5.46 -26.80
CA THR A 24 -16.18 4.52 -26.67
C THR A 24 -17.25 4.62 -27.78
N PHE A 25 -17.24 5.65 -28.64
CA PHE A 25 -18.13 5.75 -29.81
C PHE A 25 -17.51 5.20 -31.10
N TYR A 26 -16.25 4.81 -31.09
CA TYR A 26 -15.62 4.06 -32.17
C TYR A 26 -15.97 2.55 -32.00
N PRO A 27 -16.28 1.81 -33.08
CA PRO A 27 -16.92 0.49 -32.98
C PRO A 27 -15.97 -0.72 -32.93
N GLY A 28 -14.65 -0.50 -32.85
CA GLY A 28 -13.64 -1.56 -32.73
C GLY A 28 -12.56 -1.18 -31.71
N ASP A 29 -11.77 -2.16 -31.27
CA ASP A 29 -10.77 -1.95 -30.22
C ASP A 29 -9.46 -1.30 -30.72
N GLU A 30 -9.21 -1.35 -32.04
CA GLU A 30 -8.00 -0.81 -32.68
C GLU A 30 -8.33 0.33 -33.67
N LEU A 31 -7.50 1.39 -33.66
CA LEU A 31 -7.59 2.51 -34.60
C LEU A 31 -6.71 2.22 -35.83
N CYS A 32 -7.34 1.92 -36.97
CA CYS A 32 -6.64 1.65 -38.24
C CYS A 32 -6.79 2.81 -39.22
N GLU A 33 -5.79 3.05 -40.08
CA GLU A 33 -5.83 4.15 -41.08
C GLU A 33 -6.91 3.94 -42.15
N ASP A 34 -7.19 2.68 -42.53
CA ASP A 34 -8.29 2.30 -43.43
C ASP A 34 -9.69 2.48 -42.79
N GLY A 35 -9.75 2.71 -41.48
CA GLY A 35 -10.98 2.88 -40.73
C GLY A 35 -11.56 4.30 -40.87
N ASN A 36 -12.89 4.43 -40.77
CA ASN A 36 -13.49 5.75 -40.62
C ASN A 36 -13.29 6.28 -39.20
N LEU A 37 -12.14 6.89 -38.94
CA LEU A 37 -11.72 7.45 -37.65
C LEU A 37 -12.53 8.68 -37.19
N ILE A 38 -13.74 8.93 -37.75
CA ILE A 38 -14.59 10.09 -37.44
C ILE A 38 -15.77 9.67 -36.55
N VAL A 39 -15.72 10.04 -35.27
CA VAL A 39 -16.82 9.85 -34.32
C VAL A 39 -17.75 11.07 -34.27
N PHE A 40 -19.07 10.84 -34.32
CA PHE A 40 -20.09 11.90 -34.41
C PHE A 40 -21.12 11.88 -33.25
N PRO A 41 -20.71 11.73 -31.96
CA PRO A 41 -21.66 11.62 -30.86
C PRO A 41 -22.42 12.93 -30.59
N SER A 42 -23.68 12.79 -30.17
CA SER A 42 -24.46 13.90 -29.64
C SER A 42 -23.87 14.40 -28.32
N ASN A 43 -24.01 15.69 -28.03
CA ASN A 43 -23.51 16.26 -26.77
C ASN A 43 -24.19 15.66 -25.53
N ALA A 44 -25.40 15.12 -25.65
CA ALA A 44 -26.11 14.45 -24.55
C ALA A 44 -25.49 13.06 -24.25
N GLN A 45 -25.30 12.22 -25.27
CA GLN A 45 -24.65 10.90 -25.10
C GLN A 45 -23.19 11.05 -24.66
N LEU A 46 -22.46 12.02 -25.20
CA LEU A 46 -21.08 12.30 -24.81
C LEU A 46 -20.99 12.85 -23.37
N SER A 47 -21.94 13.70 -22.95
CA SER A 47 -22.05 14.15 -21.55
C SER A 47 -22.31 12.98 -20.60
N LEU A 48 -23.23 12.08 -20.94
CA LEU A 48 -23.56 10.89 -20.15
C LEU A 48 -22.32 10.01 -19.92
N ARG A 49 -21.57 9.67 -20.99
CA ARG A 49 -20.35 8.86 -20.91
C ARG A 49 -19.19 9.60 -20.23
N ALA A 50 -19.07 10.91 -20.45
CA ALA A 50 -18.14 11.79 -19.71
C ALA A 50 -18.63 12.11 -18.28
N ARG A 51 -19.18 11.12 -17.57
CA ARG A 51 -19.59 11.18 -16.14
C ARG A 51 -20.58 12.31 -15.82
N GLY A 52 -21.55 12.57 -16.71
CA GLY A 52 -22.57 13.60 -16.54
C GLY A 52 -22.05 15.05 -16.72
N MET A 53 -20.94 15.24 -17.43
CA MET A 53 -20.29 16.55 -17.57
C MET A 53 -21.20 17.58 -18.24
N ALA A 54 -21.40 18.73 -17.58
CA ALA A 54 -22.26 19.81 -18.06
C ALA A 54 -21.86 20.31 -19.48
N PRO A 55 -22.81 20.62 -20.38
CA PRO A 55 -22.50 20.89 -21.79
C PRO A 55 -21.51 22.03 -22.06
N ALA A 56 -21.46 23.07 -21.21
CA ALA A 56 -20.47 24.14 -21.34
C ALA A 56 -19.05 23.66 -21.02
N THR A 57 -18.90 22.90 -19.94
CA THR A 57 -17.64 22.24 -19.53
C THR A 57 -17.18 21.25 -20.59
N LEU A 58 -18.09 20.44 -21.13
CA LEU A 58 -17.80 19.50 -22.22
C LEU A 58 -17.26 20.23 -23.47
N ARG A 59 -17.90 21.32 -23.92
CA ARG A 59 -17.38 22.13 -25.04
C ARG A 59 -15.99 22.69 -24.77
N ARG A 60 -15.70 23.13 -23.53
CA ARG A 60 -14.38 23.64 -23.15
C ARG A 60 -13.30 22.56 -23.27
N HIS A 61 -13.54 21.37 -22.75
CA HIS A 61 -12.59 20.26 -22.87
C HIS A 61 -12.43 19.76 -24.31
N LEU A 62 -13.51 19.77 -25.10
CA LEU A 62 -13.46 19.50 -26.54
C LEU A 62 -12.74 20.59 -27.36
N SER A 63 -12.50 21.79 -26.82
CA SER A 63 -11.58 22.76 -27.42
C SER A 63 -10.15 22.47 -26.98
N VAL A 64 -9.89 22.22 -25.69
CA VAL A 64 -8.56 21.84 -25.19
C VAL A 64 -7.99 20.62 -25.93
N LEU A 65 -8.77 19.57 -26.19
CA LEU A 65 -8.30 18.39 -26.94
C LEU A 65 -7.90 18.70 -28.40
N VAL A 66 -8.52 19.72 -29.01
CA VAL A 66 -8.19 20.20 -30.36
C VAL A 66 -6.96 21.11 -30.32
N GLU A 67 -6.89 22.01 -29.33
CA GLU A 67 -5.73 22.88 -29.06
C GLU A 67 -4.46 22.07 -28.79
N THR A 68 -4.56 20.90 -28.16
CA THR A 68 -3.44 19.97 -27.95
C THR A 68 -3.12 19.05 -29.14
N GLY A 69 -3.86 19.15 -30.24
CA GLY A 69 -3.69 18.29 -31.42
C GLY A 69 -3.90 16.79 -31.13
N LEU A 70 -4.84 16.46 -30.24
CA LEU A 70 -5.22 15.07 -29.95
C LEU A 70 -6.45 14.63 -30.74
N ILE A 71 -7.38 15.56 -31.05
CA ILE A 71 -8.51 15.33 -31.96
C ILE A 71 -8.62 16.49 -32.94
N LEU A 72 -9.11 16.23 -34.15
CA LEU A 72 -9.46 17.28 -35.11
C LEU A 72 -10.98 17.42 -35.20
N ARG A 73 -11.47 18.64 -35.43
CA ARG A 73 -12.88 18.88 -35.80
C ARG A 73 -13.03 18.82 -37.31
N LYS A 74 -13.97 18.00 -37.78
CA LYS A 74 -14.47 18.01 -39.16
C LYS A 74 -15.93 18.44 -39.10
N ASP A 75 -16.15 19.73 -38.87
CA ASP A 75 -17.49 20.31 -38.75
C ASP A 75 -18.19 20.36 -40.14
N SER A 76 -19.50 20.20 -40.16
CA SER A 76 -20.30 20.33 -41.39
C SER A 76 -20.63 21.79 -41.71
N PRO A 77 -21.02 22.15 -42.95
CA PRO A 77 -21.45 23.51 -43.31
C PRO A 77 -22.65 24.07 -42.51
N ASN A 78 -23.31 23.24 -41.69
CA ASN A 78 -24.44 23.62 -40.83
C ASN A 78 -24.09 23.48 -39.33
N GLY A 79 -22.81 23.35 -38.96
CA GLY A 79 -22.33 23.22 -37.57
C GLY A 79 -22.85 22.00 -36.78
N LYS A 80 -23.52 21.07 -37.45
CA LYS A 80 -24.10 19.85 -36.85
C LYS A 80 -23.18 18.65 -37.11
N ARG A 81 -23.07 17.75 -36.14
CA ARG A 81 -22.40 16.45 -36.30
C ARG A 81 -23.42 15.43 -36.81
N TYR A 82 -23.12 14.77 -37.91
CA TYR A 82 -23.90 13.70 -38.50
C TYR A 82 -23.05 12.92 -39.48
N ALA A 83 -23.48 11.71 -39.84
CA ALA A 83 -22.93 10.96 -40.95
C ALA A 83 -24.02 10.64 -41.98
N ARG A 84 -23.72 10.89 -43.26
CA ARG A 84 -24.53 10.47 -44.40
C ARG A 84 -24.05 9.09 -44.83
N ARG A 85 -24.97 8.13 -44.83
CA ARG A 85 -24.77 6.82 -45.48
C ARG A 85 -25.28 6.88 -46.90
N SER A 86 -24.56 6.24 -47.81
CA SER A 86 -25.01 5.97 -49.17
C SER A 86 -26.16 4.97 -49.18
N SER A 87 -26.86 4.87 -50.31
CA SER A 87 -27.90 3.85 -50.51
C SER A 87 -27.35 2.41 -50.44
N GLY A 88 -26.03 2.23 -50.61
CA GLY A 88 -25.30 0.97 -50.41
C GLY A 88 -24.70 0.78 -49.00
N GLY A 89 -25.14 1.53 -47.99
CA GLY A 89 -24.75 1.36 -46.58
C GLY A 89 -23.37 1.89 -46.17
N LYS A 90 -22.45 2.11 -47.12
CA LYS A 90 -21.16 2.81 -46.87
C LYS A 90 -21.38 4.23 -46.33
N LEU A 91 -20.43 4.71 -45.55
CA LEU A 91 -20.39 6.06 -44.99
C LEU A 91 -19.64 6.98 -45.96
N ASP A 92 -20.38 7.76 -46.75
CA ASP A 92 -19.79 8.66 -47.76
C ASP A 92 -19.23 9.93 -47.09
N ASP A 93 -20.00 10.51 -46.15
CA ASP A 93 -19.70 11.80 -45.54
C ASP A 93 -19.96 11.74 -44.02
N ALA A 94 -18.89 11.72 -43.23
CA ALA A 94 -18.97 11.86 -41.77
C ALA A 94 -18.45 13.23 -41.31
N PHE A 95 -19.20 13.89 -40.42
CA PHE A 95 -18.85 15.18 -39.81
C PHE A 95 -18.95 15.07 -38.27
N GLY A 96 -17.87 15.40 -37.58
CA GLY A 96 -17.66 15.09 -36.16
C GLY A 96 -16.24 15.36 -35.69
N PHE A 97 -15.71 14.50 -34.83
CA PHE A 97 -14.31 14.52 -34.39
C PHE A 97 -13.52 13.42 -35.08
N SER A 98 -12.40 13.78 -35.72
CA SER A 98 -11.44 12.81 -36.24
C SER A 98 -10.42 12.44 -35.16
N LEU A 99 -10.23 11.14 -34.98
CA LEU A 99 -9.26 10.51 -34.07
C LEU A 99 -7.90 10.25 -34.76
N ALA A 100 -7.76 10.54 -36.05
CA ALA A 100 -6.52 10.37 -36.80
C ALA A 100 -5.25 10.99 -36.15
N PRO A 101 -5.31 12.14 -35.43
CA PRO A 101 -4.13 12.66 -34.73
C PRO A 101 -3.61 11.75 -33.61
N LEU A 102 -4.47 10.93 -32.99
CA LEU A 102 -4.05 9.96 -31.98
C LEU A 102 -3.20 8.86 -32.62
N LEU A 103 -3.64 8.35 -33.77
CA LEU A 103 -2.98 7.27 -34.49
C LEU A 103 -1.63 7.75 -35.07
N ALA A 104 -1.64 8.90 -35.76
CA ALA A 104 -0.42 9.51 -36.30
C ALA A 104 0.63 9.86 -35.22
N ARG A 105 0.20 10.11 -33.98
CA ARG A 105 1.07 10.43 -32.83
C ARG A 105 1.21 9.28 -31.82
N ALA A 106 0.72 8.07 -32.13
CA ALA A 106 0.72 6.96 -31.17
C ALA A 106 2.13 6.69 -30.63
N ARG A 107 3.13 6.59 -31.52
CA ARG A 107 4.55 6.36 -31.17
C ARG A 107 5.17 7.50 -30.35
N GLU A 108 4.77 8.75 -30.57
CA GLU A 108 5.19 9.91 -29.76
C GLU A 108 4.64 9.78 -28.33
N ILE A 109 3.36 9.43 -28.20
CA ILE A 109 2.67 9.26 -26.92
C ILE A 109 3.22 8.05 -26.17
N GLU A 110 3.48 6.93 -26.86
CA GLU A 110 4.08 5.70 -26.33
C GLU A 110 5.48 5.93 -25.78
N THR A 111 6.37 6.58 -26.55
CA THR A 111 7.75 6.87 -26.12
C THR A 111 7.78 7.79 -24.91
N LEU A 112 6.98 8.87 -24.92
CA LEU A 112 6.83 9.75 -23.76
C LEU A 112 6.21 9.03 -22.54
N ALA A 113 5.25 8.13 -22.74
CA ALA A 113 4.66 7.33 -21.67
C ALA A 113 5.69 6.35 -21.06
N ALA A 114 6.50 5.70 -21.89
CA ALA A 114 7.57 4.79 -21.47
C ALA A 114 8.66 5.52 -20.67
N GLU A 115 9.11 6.70 -21.13
CA GLU A 115 10.02 7.56 -20.37
C GLU A 115 9.47 7.92 -18.98
N ILE A 116 8.19 8.30 -18.91
CA ILE A 116 7.55 8.71 -17.66
C ILE A 116 7.34 7.50 -16.73
N ALA A 117 7.07 6.31 -17.27
CA ALA A 117 7.02 5.07 -16.50
C ALA A 117 8.41 4.73 -15.92
N TYR A 118 9.45 4.69 -16.76
CA TYR A 118 10.83 4.45 -16.35
C TYR A 118 11.29 5.40 -15.22
N LYS A 119 11.02 6.71 -15.37
CA LYS A 119 11.34 7.73 -14.35
C LYS A 119 10.55 7.53 -13.04
N ARG A 120 9.33 6.96 -13.08
CA ARG A 120 8.57 6.58 -11.86
C ARG A 120 9.15 5.35 -11.19
N ASP A 121 9.55 4.34 -11.95
CA ASP A 121 10.08 3.09 -11.41
C ASP A 121 11.49 3.28 -10.80
N GLN A 122 12.34 4.10 -11.42
CA GLN A 122 13.58 4.58 -10.80
C GLN A 122 13.31 5.27 -9.44
N LEU A 123 12.35 6.21 -9.42
CA LEU A 123 11.98 6.93 -8.19
C LEU A 123 11.41 5.99 -7.10
N LYS A 124 10.69 4.94 -7.50
CA LYS A 124 10.16 3.91 -6.61
C LYS A 124 11.30 3.08 -6.00
N ALA A 125 12.20 2.53 -6.83
CA ALA A 125 13.37 1.78 -6.37
C ALA A 125 14.28 2.61 -5.46
N ALA A 126 14.45 3.91 -5.76
CA ALA A 126 15.19 4.84 -4.91
C ALA A 126 14.54 5.01 -3.52
N LYS A 127 13.21 5.18 -3.45
CA LYS A 127 12.46 5.26 -2.18
C LYS A 127 12.51 3.97 -1.38
N GLU A 128 12.44 2.82 -2.05
CA GLU A 128 12.59 1.51 -1.43
C GLU A 128 14.00 1.34 -0.83
N ARG A 129 15.05 1.71 -1.58
CA ARG A 129 16.45 1.70 -1.09
C ARG A 129 16.66 2.62 0.11
N ILE A 130 16.15 3.86 0.09
CA ILE A 130 16.16 4.77 1.25
C ILE A 130 15.47 4.13 2.47
N THR A 131 14.32 3.49 2.24
CA THR A 131 13.52 2.87 3.32
C THR A 131 14.21 1.66 3.92
N LEU A 132 14.89 0.85 3.11
CA LEU A 132 15.70 -0.29 3.54
C LEU A 132 16.95 0.18 4.30
N CYS A 133 17.77 1.07 3.73
CA CYS A 133 18.97 1.58 4.39
C CYS A 133 18.65 2.23 5.75
N ARG A 134 17.56 3.00 5.86
CA ARG A 134 17.06 3.54 7.13
C ARG A 134 16.72 2.45 8.14
N ARG A 135 16.06 1.37 7.71
CA ARG A 135 15.65 0.27 8.61
C ARG A 135 16.84 -0.56 9.07
N ASP A 136 17.80 -0.82 8.19
CA ASP A 136 19.05 -1.49 8.50
C ASP A 136 19.86 -0.68 9.51
N LEU A 137 20.06 0.62 9.26
CA LEU A 137 20.78 1.51 10.18
C LEU A 137 20.13 1.56 11.56
N ALA A 138 18.80 1.73 11.63
CA ALA A 138 18.07 1.72 12.89
C ALA A 138 18.26 0.39 13.64
N LYS A 139 18.16 -0.76 12.96
CA LYS A 139 18.41 -2.09 13.55
C LYS A 139 19.84 -2.23 14.07
N LEU A 140 20.84 -1.85 13.29
CA LEU A 140 22.26 -2.02 13.64
C LEU A 140 22.63 -1.15 14.84
N ILE A 141 22.13 0.10 14.90
CA ILE A 141 22.32 1.00 16.03
C ILE A 141 21.61 0.48 17.28
N THR A 142 20.36 0.02 17.18
CA THR A 142 19.63 -0.59 18.32
C THR A 142 20.34 -1.85 18.83
N PHE A 143 20.72 -2.78 17.95
CA PHE A 143 21.49 -3.98 18.31
C PHE A 143 22.80 -3.64 19.03
N ALA A 144 23.55 -2.64 18.56
CA ALA A 144 24.79 -2.23 19.19
C ALA A 144 24.61 -1.64 20.60
N ILE A 145 23.48 -0.97 20.84
CA ILE A 145 23.10 -0.44 22.16
C ILE A 145 22.61 -1.58 23.08
N ASP A 146 21.76 -2.47 22.57
CA ASP A 146 21.18 -3.59 23.34
C ASP A 146 22.25 -4.60 23.80
N GLU A 147 23.21 -4.92 22.93
CA GLU A 147 24.39 -5.76 23.25
C GLU A 147 25.50 -4.98 24.00
N ASN A 148 25.26 -3.71 24.36
CA ASN A 148 26.19 -2.82 25.07
C ASN A 148 27.60 -2.76 24.45
N ILE A 149 27.68 -2.78 23.11
CA ILE A 149 28.94 -2.66 22.36
C ILE A 149 29.46 -1.24 22.55
N SER A 150 30.74 -1.07 22.90
CA SER A 150 31.34 0.26 22.99
C SER A 150 31.34 0.96 21.62
N GLY A 151 31.08 2.27 21.59
CA GLY A 151 31.08 3.06 20.35
C GLY A 151 30.12 4.23 20.37
N ASP A 152 30.31 5.18 19.44
CA ASP A 152 29.55 6.44 19.37
C ASP A 152 28.17 6.26 18.69
N TRP A 153 27.40 5.26 19.12
CA TRP A 153 26.09 4.93 18.53
C TRP A 153 25.09 6.09 18.63
N GLN A 154 25.22 6.95 19.64
CA GLN A 154 24.47 8.20 19.78
C GLN A 154 24.80 9.20 18.67
N GLN A 155 26.07 9.29 18.25
CA GLN A 155 26.47 10.13 17.10
C GLN A 155 25.97 9.52 15.79
N ALA A 156 26.06 8.20 15.61
CA ALA A 156 25.49 7.52 14.44
C ALA A 156 23.97 7.72 14.32
N GLN A 157 23.25 7.66 15.46
CA GLN A 157 21.81 7.94 15.53
C GLN A 157 21.50 9.41 15.19
N THR A 158 22.32 10.35 15.67
CA THR A 158 22.20 11.78 15.37
C THR A 158 22.44 12.06 13.89
N ASN A 159 23.50 11.49 13.30
CA ASN A 159 23.80 11.58 11.87
C ASN A 159 22.63 11.03 11.02
N LEU A 160 22.04 9.91 11.43
CA LEU A 160 20.85 9.35 10.78
C LEU A 160 19.65 10.32 10.84
N GLN A 161 19.36 10.92 12.00
CA GLN A 161 18.26 11.89 12.13
C GLN A 161 18.48 13.13 11.25
N VAL A 162 19.72 13.64 11.15
CA VAL A 162 20.08 14.75 10.26
C VAL A 162 19.79 14.38 8.80
N VAL A 163 20.24 13.22 8.32
CA VAL A 163 19.97 12.78 6.93
C VAL A 163 18.47 12.56 6.68
N LEU A 164 17.71 12.05 7.65
CA LEU A 164 16.27 11.83 7.52
C LEU A 164 15.44 13.12 7.53
N SER A 165 15.85 14.12 8.32
CA SER A 165 15.17 15.43 8.36
C SER A 165 15.34 16.24 7.06
N ALA A 166 16.38 15.96 6.27
CA ALA A 166 16.62 16.54 4.96
C ALA A 166 15.72 15.98 3.83
N ILE A 167 14.86 14.98 4.10
CA ILE A 167 14.01 14.36 3.08
C ILE A 167 12.80 15.27 2.75
N PRO A 168 12.64 15.76 1.51
CA PRO A 168 11.53 16.63 1.14
C PRO A 168 10.20 15.87 1.04
N ARG A 169 9.08 16.58 1.27
CA ARG A 169 7.71 16.03 1.12
C ARG A 169 7.40 15.54 -0.31
N VAL A 170 8.06 16.11 -1.31
CA VAL A 170 8.04 15.65 -2.71
C VAL A 170 9.49 15.35 -3.10
N LEU A 171 9.81 14.06 -3.19
CA LEU A 171 11.14 13.58 -3.57
C LEU A 171 11.26 13.45 -5.10
N THR A 172 12.31 14.03 -5.68
CA THR A 172 12.75 13.83 -7.07
C THR A 172 13.97 12.90 -7.13
N LEU A 173 14.35 12.44 -8.32
CA LEU A 173 15.48 11.51 -8.50
C LEU A 173 16.81 12.15 -8.06
N ASP A 174 17.07 13.36 -8.55
CA ASP A 174 18.22 14.23 -8.29
C ASP A 174 18.46 14.53 -6.79
N ILE A 175 17.42 14.43 -5.95
CA ILE A 175 17.54 14.54 -4.48
C ILE A 175 17.66 13.14 -3.84
N ALA A 176 17.04 12.11 -4.41
CA ALA A 176 17.09 10.75 -3.89
C ALA A 176 18.48 10.11 -3.99
N GLU A 177 19.22 10.32 -5.08
CA GLU A 177 20.56 9.79 -5.27
C GLU A 177 21.58 10.25 -4.21
N PRO A 178 21.78 11.57 -3.96
CA PRO A 178 22.68 12.03 -2.90
C PRO A 178 22.20 11.69 -1.48
N LEU A 179 20.90 11.46 -1.27
CA LEU A 179 20.39 10.92 0.01
C LEU A 179 20.72 9.43 0.17
N ILE A 180 20.61 8.63 -0.89
CA ILE A 180 21.03 7.22 -0.89
C ILE A 180 22.53 7.13 -0.60
N ALA A 181 23.36 7.94 -1.27
CA ALA A 181 24.80 7.97 -1.05
C ALA A 181 25.17 8.20 0.43
N LYS A 182 24.57 9.23 1.06
CA LYS A 182 24.76 9.55 2.50
C LYS A 182 24.26 8.44 3.43
N LEU A 183 23.20 7.73 3.05
CA LEU A 183 22.70 6.59 3.83
C LEU A 183 23.57 5.34 3.65
N SER A 184 24.25 5.15 2.50
CA SER A 184 25.23 4.07 2.33
C SER A 184 26.53 4.34 3.10
N THR A 185 27.09 5.56 3.06
CA THR A 185 28.32 5.85 3.84
C THR A 185 28.09 5.67 5.33
N LEU A 186 26.99 6.20 5.87
CA LEU A 186 26.64 6.01 7.28
C LEU A 186 26.40 4.52 7.65
N ARG A 187 25.87 3.71 6.71
CA ARG A 187 25.71 2.26 6.90
C ARG A 187 27.06 1.53 6.88
N GLU A 188 28.00 1.98 6.06
CA GLU A 188 29.36 1.44 6.02
C GLU A 188 30.17 1.84 7.27
N GLU A 189 30.05 3.09 7.74
CA GLU A 189 30.60 3.57 9.02
C GLU A 189 30.15 2.68 10.19
N VAL A 190 28.83 2.51 10.37
CA VAL A 190 28.23 1.68 11.44
C VAL A 190 28.65 0.20 11.31
N VAL A 191 28.64 -0.37 10.11
CA VAL A 191 29.07 -1.77 9.88
C VAL A 191 30.56 -1.95 10.14
N ASN A 192 31.40 -0.95 9.84
CA ASN A 192 32.84 -1.03 10.08
C ASN A 192 33.17 -0.89 11.56
N GLN A 193 32.48 -0.01 12.30
CA GLN A 193 32.59 0.07 13.77
C GLN A 193 32.24 -1.28 14.44
N LEU A 194 31.12 -1.90 14.06
CA LEU A 194 30.74 -3.24 14.53
C LEU A 194 31.83 -4.30 14.22
N LYS A 195 32.37 -4.31 12.99
CA LYS A 195 33.43 -5.23 12.59
C LYS A 195 34.74 -5.03 13.36
N SER A 196 35.12 -3.79 13.70
CA SER A 196 36.30 -3.55 14.54
C SER A 196 36.12 -4.10 15.95
N HIS A 197 34.92 -4.04 16.53
CA HIS A 197 34.66 -4.58 17.87
C HIS A 197 34.76 -6.10 17.93
N ILE A 198 34.24 -6.81 16.92
CA ILE A 198 34.42 -8.27 16.80
C ILE A 198 35.91 -8.64 16.75
N LYS A 199 36.68 -7.97 15.88
CA LYS A 199 38.13 -8.20 15.76
C LYS A 199 38.93 -7.87 17.02
N SER A 200 38.55 -6.84 17.78
CA SER A 200 39.22 -6.54 19.06
C SER A 200 38.92 -7.58 20.14
N HIS A 201 37.72 -8.18 20.13
CA HIS A 201 37.36 -9.26 21.05
C HIS A 201 38.16 -10.54 20.76
N GLU A 202 38.40 -10.86 19.49
CA GLU A 202 39.24 -11.98 19.06
C GLU A 202 40.73 -11.81 19.42
N MET A 203 41.21 -10.57 19.59
CA MET A 203 42.60 -10.25 19.96
C MET A 203 42.81 -10.13 21.49
N SER A 204 41.83 -10.52 22.31
CA SER A 204 42.01 -10.57 23.78
C SER A 204 43.05 -11.64 24.14
N ALA A 205 44.24 -11.20 24.54
CA ALA A 205 45.38 -12.10 24.74
C ALA A 205 45.18 -13.02 25.97
N ASN A 206 45.34 -14.33 25.76
CA ASN A 206 45.39 -15.32 26.85
C ASN A 206 46.60 -15.04 27.77
N GLY A 207 46.34 -14.36 28.89
CA GLY A 207 47.34 -14.00 29.87
C GLY A 207 47.91 -15.21 30.60
N SER A 208 49.12 -15.62 30.21
CA SER A 208 50.04 -16.49 30.95
C SER A 208 49.46 -17.79 31.53
N GLN A 209 49.60 -18.89 30.78
CA GLN A 209 50.08 -20.12 31.40
C GLN A 209 51.52 -20.36 30.95
N SER A 210 52.43 -20.33 31.92
CA SER A 210 53.80 -20.82 31.76
C SER A 210 53.88 -22.23 32.30
N GLU A 211 53.79 -23.24 31.44
CA GLU A 211 54.72 -24.37 31.55
C GLU A 211 54.87 -25.15 30.24
N ARG A 212 56.05 -25.75 30.06
CA ARG A 212 56.42 -26.78 29.06
C ARG A 212 56.29 -26.39 27.58
N HIS A 213 57.35 -25.71 27.13
CA HIS A 213 57.97 -25.80 25.80
C HIS A 213 57.49 -26.99 24.94
N ILE A 214 56.79 -26.69 23.84
CA ILE A 214 56.50 -27.66 22.77
C ILE A 214 57.67 -27.62 21.78
N GLN A 215 58.37 -28.74 21.57
CA GLN A 215 59.40 -28.83 20.52
C GLN A 215 58.73 -28.99 19.15
N ASP A 216 58.93 -28.00 18.29
CA ASP A 216 58.37 -27.97 16.93
C ASP A 216 59.22 -28.83 15.97
N SER A 217 59.04 -30.16 16.01
CA SER A 217 59.82 -31.13 15.23
C SER A 217 59.38 -31.21 13.76
N LYS A 218 59.51 -30.10 13.01
CA LYS A 218 59.32 -30.05 11.55
C LYS A 218 60.52 -30.64 10.79
N THR A 219 60.60 -31.95 10.70
CA THR A 219 61.40 -32.60 9.64
C THR A 219 60.66 -32.52 8.31
N ASN A 220 60.98 -31.53 7.50
CA ASN A 220 60.60 -31.50 6.09
C ASN A 220 61.25 -32.70 5.37
N ILE A 221 60.44 -33.59 4.79
CA ILE A 221 60.88 -34.45 3.69
C ILE A 221 60.00 -34.11 2.49
N ILE A 222 60.60 -33.41 1.53
CA ILE A 222 60.05 -33.25 0.19
C ILE A 222 60.38 -34.54 -0.57
N SER A 223 59.44 -35.03 -1.36
CA SER A 223 59.70 -36.10 -2.34
C SER A 223 58.84 -35.86 -3.58
N GLU A 224 59.41 -36.16 -4.73
CA GLU A 224 58.96 -35.70 -6.04
C GLU A 224 58.03 -36.73 -6.73
N CYS A 225 57.30 -36.26 -7.76
CA CYS A 225 56.87 -36.92 -9.00
C CYS A 225 56.64 -38.48 -9.08
N GLU A 226 55.67 -39.02 -9.82
CA GLU A 226 54.74 -38.41 -10.78
C GLU A 226 53.50 -39.29 -11.11
N ILE A 227 52.51 -38.63 -11.71
CA ILE A 227 51.35 -39.08 -12.51
C ILE A 227 51.24 -40.58 -12.90
N ALA A 228 50.07 -41.20 -12.64
CA ALA A 228 49.45 -42.18 -13.56
C ALA A 228 47.93 -42.43 -13.33
N SER A 229 47.13 -42.18 -14.37
CA SER A 229 45.94 -42.96 -14.79
C SER A 229 44.83 -43.35 -13.80
N ASN A 230 43.89 -42.41 -13.62
CA ASN A 230 42.53 -42.58 -13.07
C ASN A 230 41.82 -43.89 -13.44
N ASN A 231 41.09 -44.51 -12.49
CA ASN A 231 39.90 -45.31 -12.81
C ASN A 231 38.86 -45.31 -11.66
N SER A 232 37.59 -45.54 -12.03
CA SER A 232 36.42 -45.87 -11.18
C SER A 232 36.10 -45.01 -9.94
N PHE A 233 35.21 -44.04 -10.14
CA PHE A 233 34.07 -43.67 -9.27
C PHE A 233 34.16 -43.87 -7.74
N GLY A 234 34.30 -42.76 -7.00
CA GLY A 234 34.10 -42.71 -5.55
C GLY A 234 33.88 -41.29 -5.01
N LEU A 235 32.82 -41.14 -4.21
CA LEU A 235 32.40 -40.01 -3.38
C LEU A 235 33.53 -39.13 -2.76
N ASN A 236 33.30 -37.80 -2.62
CA ASN A 236 32.97 -37.17 -1.31
C ASN A 236 33.06 -35.63 -1.26
N HIS A 237 32.07 -35.04 -0.58
CA HIS A 237 32.21 -34.15 0.59
C HIS A 237 30.83 -34.22 1.30
N ALA A 238 30.63 -34.66 2.55
CA ALA A 238 31.50 -34.85 3.72
C ALA A 238 32.14 -33.55 4.24
N GLU A 239 32.09 -33.17 5.52
CA GLU A 239 31.33 -33.61 6.72
C GLU A 239 31.40 -32.39 7.72
N ASP A 240 30.80 -32.25 8.91
CA ASP A 240 30.03 -33.04 9.89
C ASP A 240 28.84 -32.14 10.42
N ALA A 241 27.79 -32.52 11.18
CA ALA A 241 27.49 -33.61 12.12
C ALA A 241 28.08 -33.43 13.56
N LEU A 242 27.44 -33.82 14.68
CA LEU A 242 26.01 -33.99 14.99
C LEU A 242 25.74 -33.79 16.52
N ILE A 243 24.52 -33.38 16.86
CA ILE A 243 23.72 -33.60 18.10
C ILE A 243 24.36 -34.34 19.31
N ILE A 244 24.13 -33.85 20.55
CA ILE A 244 23.68 -34.68 21.71
C ILE A 244 22.95 -33.86 22.81
N LYS A 245 22.19 -34.57 23.65
CA LYS A 245 21.06 -34.13 24.54
C LYS A 245 21.49 -33.84 25.99
N THR A 246 20.67 -33.07 26.73
CA THR A 246 19.98 -33.37 28.05
C THR A 246 19.27 -32.08 28.53
N ALA A 247 18.01 -32.01 29.02
CA ALA A 247 17.16 -32.78 29.97
C ALA A 247 17.03 -32.06 31.35
N ILE A 248 15.94 -32.31 32.11
CA ILE A 248 15.57 -31.71 33.43
C ILE A 248 14.96 -30.29 33.35
N GLU A 249 13.79 -29.94 33.93
CA GLU A 249 12.50 -30.64 34.21
C GLU A 249 11.40 -29.58 34.60
N GLU A 250 10.19 -29.98 35.04
CA GLU A 250 9.07 -29.09 35.46
C GLU A 250 8.65 -29.27 36.95
N THR A 251 8.24 -28.19 37.66
CA THR A 251 7.35 -28.23 38.85
C THR A 251 6.60 -26.91 39.10
N ASP A 252 5.30 -26.98 39.41
CA ASP A 252 4.47 -25.90 40.01
C ASP A 252 4.79 -25.70 41.52
N ASP A 253 4.51 -24.52 42.09
CA ASP A 253 3.32 -24.29 42.98
C ASP A 253 3.22 -22.80 43.46
N GLN A 254 2.25 -22.50 44.35
CA GLN A 254 1.60 -21.19 44.54
C GLN A 254 2.03 -20.35 45.78
N PHE A 255 1.49 -19.12 45.81
CA PHE A 255 1.00 -18.31 46.96
C PHE A 255 1.67 -16.98 47.41
N ASN A 256 0.84 -15.92 47.31
CA ASN A 256 0.72 -14.70 48.14
C ASN A 256 1.75 -13.54 48.12
N ALA A 257 1.20 -12.34 48.36
CA ALA A 257 1.86 -11.03 48.49
C ALA A 257 1.87 -10.57 49.99
N PRO A 258 2.41 -9.38 50.41
CA PRO A 258 1.91 -8.05 49.97
C PRO A 258 2.91 -6.86 49.90
N ASP A 259 2.62 -5.93 48.97
CA ASP A 259 2.63 -4.45 49.05
C ASP A 259 3.66 -3.66 49.90
N LYS A 260 4.35 -2.69 49.25
CA LYS A 260 4.41 -1.28 49.72
C LYS A 260 4.92 -0.26 48.67
N ARG A 261 3.97 0.54 48.15
CA ARG A 261 4.06 2.03 47.93
C ARG A 261 5.09 2.63 46.94
N SER A 262 4.65 2.78 45.68
CA SER A 262 4.32 4.04 44.94
C SER A 262 5.15 5.35 45.11
N PRO A 263 5.19 6.30 44.11
CA PRO A 263 4.33 6.41 42.92
C PRO A 263 5.01 6.75 41.56
N SER A 264 4.16 6.93 40.54
CA SER A 264 4.35 7.66 39.25
C SER A 264 5.37 7.15 38.22
N ASN A 265 4.89 6.32 37.28
CA ASN A 265 4.49 6.84 35.97
C ASN A 265 3.32 6.01 35.38
N ARG A 266 2.23 6.65 34.93
CA ARG A 266 1.09 5.98 34.28
C ARG A 266 1.02 6.37 32.81
N ILE A 267 1.60 5.55 31.95
CA ILE A 267 1.25 5.51 30.52
C ILE A 267 0.56 4.17 30.27
N SER A 268 -0.60 4.20 29.62
CA SER A 268 -1.52 3.06 29.56
C SER A 268 -1.00 1.95 28.65
N SER A 269 -0.73 0.78 29.22
CA SER A 269 -0.50 -0.46 28.48
C SER A 269 -1.79 -0.91 27.79
N THR A 270 -1.95 -0.54 26.51
CA THR A 270 -3.04 -1.04 25.66
C THR A 270 -2.87 -2.54 25.45
N LYS A 271 -3.73 -3.35 26.09
CA LYS A 271 -3.84 -4.79 25.82
C LYS A 271 -4.13 -4.97 24.33
N SER A 272 -3.19 -5.55 23.59
CA SER A 272 -3.39 -5.87 22.18
C SER A 272 -4.50 -6.92 22.04
N LEU A 273 -5.51 -6.62 21.22
CA LEU A 273 -6.50 -7.60 20.81
C LEU A 273 -5.80 -8.58 19.85
N PRO A 274 -5.89 -9.91 20.03
CA PRO A 274 -5.27 -10.85 19.12
C PRO A 274 -6.03 -10.89 17.78
N LEU A 275 -5.31 -10.89 16.65
CA LEU A 275 -5.89 -10.83 15.30
C LEU A 275 -7.01 -11.86 15.04
N PRO A 276 -6.89 -13.15 15.44
CA PRO A 276 -7.97 -14.12 15.24
C PRO A 276 -9.29 -13.73 15.90
N PHE A 277 -9.25 -13.03 17.04
CA PHE A 277 -10.45 -12.56 17.74
C PHE A 277 -11.14 -11.38 17.03
N VAL A 278 -10.40 -10.60 16.24
CA VAL A 278 -10.98 -9.59 15.34
C VAL A 278 -11.64 -10.25 14.15
N LEU A 279 -10.98 -11.23 13.52
CA LEU A 279 -11.51 -11.95 12.34
C LEU A 279 -12.70 -12.85 12.66
N GLN A 280 -12.80 -13.35 13.90
CA GLN A 280 -13.99 -14.05 14.39
C GLN A 280 -15.20 -13.12 14.59
N ALA A 281 -14.96 -11.83 14.83
CA ALA A 281 -16.00 -10.84 15.16
C ALA A 281 -16.43 -9.97 13.97
N CYS A 282 -15.57 -9.86 12.96
CA CYS A 282 -15.80 -9.11 11.72
C CYS A 282 -15.48 -10.06 10.55
N THR A 283 -16.50 -10.77 10.06
CA THR A 283 -16.34 -11.81 9.03
C THR A 283 -16.19 -11.23 7.63
N GLN A 284 -16.87 -10.11 7.34
CA GLN A 284 -16.98 -9.54 5.98
C GLN A 284 -15.66 -8.94 5.45
N ILE A 285 -14.70 -8.63 6.33
CA ILE A 285 -13.43 -8.03 5.89
C ILE A 285 -12.48 -9.05 5.24
N ASN A 286 -12.69 -10.36 5.42
CA ASN A 286 -11.84 -11.39 4.82
C ASN A 286 -11.85 -11.38 3.29
N ASP A 287 -12.99 -11.05 2.68
CA ASP A 287 -13.17 -10.93 1.23
C ASP A 287 -12.29 -9.83 0.59
N TYR A 288 -11.87 -8.86 1.40
CA TYR A 288 -10.99 -7.75 1.02
C TYR A 288 -9.51 -8.04 1.30
N GLY A 289 -9.19 -9.22 1.83
CA GLY A 289 -7.84 -9.67 2.12
C GLY A 289 -7.05 -10.10 0.87
N PRO A 290 -5.72 -9.86 0.81
CA PRO A 290 -4.91 -10.32 -0.31
C PRO A 290 -4.94 -11.84 -0.40
N ARG A 291 -5.42 -12.38 -1.53
CA ARG A 291 -5.68 -13.81 -1.78
C ARG A 291 -6.89 -14.39 -1.01
N ALA A 292 -7.93 -13.57 -0.77
CA ALA A 292 -9.21 -13.95 -0.15
C ALA A 292 -9.07 -14.47 1.30
N GLY A 293 -8.21 -13.82 2.08
CA GLY A 293 -8.05 -14.09 3.50
C GLY A 293 -7.10 -13.09 4.17
N ILE A 294 -7.11 -13.06 5.51
CA ILE A 294 -6.27 -12.17 6.33
C ILE A 294 -5.45 -13.03 7.29
N THR A 295 -4.12 -13.01 7.14
CA THR A 295 -3.19 -13.83 7.95
C THR A 295 -2.37 -13.00 8.93
N SER A 296 -2.25 -11.70 8.69
CA SER A 296 -1.41 -10.78 9.44
C SER A 296 -2.08 -9.41 9.61
N TRP A 297 -1.59 -8.61 10.56
CA TRP A 297 -2.02 -7.22 10.75
C TRP A 297 -1.81 -6.35 9.51
N ARG A 298 -0.81 -6.67 8.68
CA ARG A 298 -0.57 -5.95 7.41
C ARG A 298 -1.67 -6.24 6.39
N ASP A 299 -2.14 -7.48 6.35
CA ASP A 299 -3.25 -7.90 5.49
C ASP A 299 -4.54 -7.19 5.94
N LEU A 300 -4.81 -7.12 7.26
CA LEU A 300 -5.97 -6.41 7.81
C LEU A 300 -5.93 -4.90 7.51
N ILE A 301 -4.77 -4.25 7.71
CA ILE A 301 -4.60 -2.81 7.38
C ILE A 301 -4.77 -2.56 5.88
N THR A 302 -4.33 -3.49 5.03
CA THR A 302 -4.50 -3.42 3.57
C THR A 302 -5.96 -3.59 3.17
N ALA A 303 -6.63 -4.61 3.69
CA ALA A 303 -8.07 -4.86 3.48
C ALA A 303 -8.90 -3.65 3.95
N ALA A 304 -8.61 -3.10 5.13
CA ALA A 304 -9.25 -1.90 5.65
C ALA A 304 -9.07 -0.69 4.71
N TYR A 305 -7.89 -0.51 4.10
CA TYR A 305 -7.68 0.57 3.12
C TYR A 305 -8.50 0.41 1.83
N VAL A 306 -8.90 -0.83 1.48
CA VAL A 306 -9.85 -1.11 0.39
C VAL A 306 -11.29 -0.89 0.85
N VAL A 307 -11.70 -1.45 1.99
CA VAL A 307 -13.03 -1.29 2.63
C VAL A 307 -13.40 0.18 2.86
N ARG A 308 -12.41 1.03 3.14
CA ARG A 308 -12.53 2.48 3.14
C ARG A 308 -13.28 3.03 1.91
N SER A 309 -13.09 2.43 0.73
CA SER A 309 -13.74 2.86 -0.52
C SER A 309 -15.17 2.32 -0.69
N THR A 310 -15.50 1.14 -0.16
CA THR A 310 -16.88 0.61 -0.18
C THR A 310 -17.79 1.32 0.82
N LEU A 311 -17.23 1.88 1.90
CA LEU A 311 -17.92 2.70 2.90
C LEU A 311 -17.96 4.21 2.56
N ASP A 312 -17.56 4.63 1.36
CA ASP A 312 -17.42 6.04 0.92
C ASP A 312 -16.62 6.94 1.89
N ILE A 313 -15.49 6.42 2.40
CA ILE A 313 -14.59 7.14 3.31
C ILE A 313 -13.43 7.76 2.53
N ALA A 314 -13.33 9.09 2.54
CA ALA A 314 -12.22 9.81 1.91
C ALA A 314 -10.86 9.42 2.56
N PRO A 315 -9.76 9.28 1.77
CA PRO A 315 -8.44 8.83 2.26
C PRO A 315 -7.97 9.55 3.53
N ALA A 316 -7.99 10.89 3.50
CA ALA A 316 -7.57 11.75 4.61
C ALA A 316 -8.35 11.53 5.93
N VAL A 317 -9.57 10.98 5.89
CA VAL A 317 -10.34 10.66 7.11
C VAL A 317 -9.81 9.39 7.76
N TYR A 318 -9.52 8.36 6.96
CA TYR A 318 -8.89 7.14 7.47
C TYR A 318 -7.43 7.38 7.90
N GLU A 319 -6.68 8.14 7.13
CA GLU A 319 -5.31 8.52 7.47
C GLU A 319 -5.25 9.29 8.80
N ARG A 320 -6.18 10.23 9.05
CA ARG A 320 -6.28 10.91 10.35
C ARG A 320 -6.67 9.95 11.47
N ALA A 321 -7.60 9.02 11.24
CA ALA A 321 -7.95 7.99 12.22
C ALA A 321 -6.73 7.14 12.60
N ALA A 322 -5.99 6.61 11.62
CA ALA A 322 -4.79 5.80 11.81
C ALA A 322 -3.64 6.53 12.52
N ILE A 323 -3.49 7.85 12.30
CA ILE A 323 -2.54 8.70 13.03
C ILE A 323 -2.92 8.84 14.52
N VAL A 324 -4.22 8.89 14.85
CA VAL A 324 -4.71 9.15 16.20
C VAL A 324 -4.76 7.87 17.05
N MET A 325 -5.42 6.80 16.57
CA MET A 325 -5.64 5.58 17.36
C MET A 325 -4.63 4.46 17.06
N GLY A 326 -3.73 4.68 16.09
CA GLY A 326 -2.84 3.67 15.54
C GLY A 326 -3.46 2.90 14.37
N PRO A 327 -2.65 2.39 13.42
CA PRO A 327 -3.16 1.78 12.19
C PRO A 327 -3.92 0.48 12.43
N GLU A 328 -3.50 -0.34 13.40
CA GLU A 328 -4.17 -1.58 13.77
C GLU A 328 -5.57 -1.33 14.35
N ASN A 329 -5.69 -0.38 15.28
CA ASN A 329 -6.99 0.04 15.82
C ASN A 329 -7.89 0.68 14.76
N ALA A 330 -7.35 1.49 13.86
CA ALA A 330 -8.13 2.08 12.77
C ALA A 330 -8.64 1.00 11.78
N ALA A 331 -7.85 -0.05 11.54
CA ALA A 331 -8.26 -1.20 10.75
C ALA A 331 -9.34 -2.04 11.46
N ILE A 332 -9.23 -2.25 12.78
CA ILE A 332 -10.30 -2.85 13.60
C ILE A 332 -11.59 -2.02 13.49
N VAL A 333 -11.51 -0.69 13.62
CA VAL A 333 -12.68 0.19 13.53
C VAL A 333 -13.36 0.08 12.15
N LEU A 334 -12.60 0.01 11.06
CA LEU A 334 -13.18 -0.20 9.72
C LEU A 334 -13.81 -1.59 9.56
N ALA A 335 -13.18 -2.65 10.07
CA ALA A 335 -13.78 -3.99 10.11
C ALA A 335 -15.12 -3.99 10.87
N CYS A 336 -15.14 -3.35 12.05
CA CYS A 336 -16.31 -3.20 12.90
C CYS A 336 -17.42 -2.32 12.28
N MET A 337 -17.06 -1.41 11.36
CA MET A 337 -18.01 -0.58 10.62
C MET A 337 -18.56 -1.29 9.39
N LEU A 338 -17.77 -2.13 8.71
CA LEU A 338 -18.22 -2.94 7.58
C LEU A 338 -19.32 -3.91 8.01
N GLU A 339 -19.09 -4.67 9.08
CA GLU A 339 -20.05 -5.65 9.65
C GLU A 339 -21.39 -5.01 10.11
N ARG A 340 -21.50 -3.68 10.08
CA ARG A 340 -22.71 -2.91 10.41
C ARG A 340 -23.03 -1.81 9.39
N ALA A 341 -22.54 -1.91 8.16
CA ALA A 341 -22.70 -0.87 7.13
C ALA A 341 -24.16 -0.40 6.96
N ASP A 342 -25.11 -1.34 6.91
CA ASP A 342 -26.56 -1.07 6.77
C ASP A 342 -27.16 -0.22 7.90
N HIS A 343 -26.48 -0.16 9.05
CA HIS A 343 -26.92 0.57 10.24
C HIS A 343 -26.19 1.91 10.42
N ILE A 344 -25.33 2.32 9.48
CA ILE A 344 -24.47 3.51 9.59
C ILE A 344 -24.81 4.49 8.45
N THR A 345 -25.62 5.51 8.76
CA THR A 345 -26.10 6.51 7.79
C THR A 345 -25.00 7.41 7.18
N SER A 346 -23.84 7.52 7.84
CA SER A 346 -22.67 8.20 7.28
C SER A 346 -21.38 7.66 7.90
N ALA A 347 -20.77 6.67 7.25
CA ALA A 347 -19.54 6.03 7.75
C ALA A 347 -18.37 7.04 7.88
N GLY A 348 -18.19 7.92 6.89
CA GLY A 348 -17.21 9.01 6.96
C GLY A 348 -17.51 10.06 8.05
N GLY A 349 -18.79 10.24 8.44
CA GLY A 349 -19.16 11.05 9.61
C GLY A 349 -18.81 10.36 10.92
N TYR A 350 -19.20 9.10 11.05
CA TYR A 350 -18.99 8.27 12.24
C TYR A 350 -17.51 8.08 12.58
N LEU A 351 -16.65 7.78 11.59
CA LEU A 351 -15.21 7.64 11.80
C LEU A 351 -14.54 8.93 12.32
N ARG A 352 -15.03 10.11 11.93
CA ARG A 352 -14.53 11.39 12.48
C ARG A 352 -14.90 11.57 13.94
N ASP A 353 -16.08 11.14 14.37
CA ASP A 353 -16.45 11.20 15.80
C ASP A 353 -15.64 10.22 16.65
N LEU A 354 -15.49 8.97 16.19
CA LEU A 354 -14.62 8.00 16.86
C LEU A 354 -13.17 8.50 16.96
N THR A 355 -12.67 9.15 15.90
CA THR A 355 -11.34 9.78 15.91
C THR A 355 -11.27 10.92 16.92
N ARG A 356 -12.24 11.84 16.94
CA ARG A 356 -12.32 12.95 17.92
C ARG A 356 -12.40 12.46 19.38
N ARG A 357 -13.03 11.31 19.61
CA ARG A 357 -13.07 10.66 20.93
C ARG A 357 -11.74 9.99 21.28
N ALA A 358 -11.08 9.37 20.30
CA ALA A 358 -9.73 8.82 20.48
C ALA A 358 -8.69 9.92 20.77
N GLU A 359 -8.78 11.10 20.15
CA GLU A 359 -7.94 12.28 20.45
C GLU A 359 -8.03 12.74 21.91
N LYS A 360 -9.09 12.38 22.63
CA LYS A 360 -9.29 12.65 24.06
C LYS A 360 -9.05 11.44 24.99
N GLY A 361 -8.78 10.25 24.45
CA GLY A 361 -8.79 8.99 25.21
C GLY A 361 -10.19 8.47 25.59
N GLU A 362 -11.28 9.05 25.06
CA GLU A 362 -12.69 8.65 25.30
C GLU A 362 -13.13 7.45 24.42
N PHE A 363 -12.18 6.74 23.78
CA PHE A 363 -12.44 5.64 22.86
C PHE A 363 -11.45 4.48 23.03
N ALA A 364 -11.97 3.25 22.94
CA ALA A 364 -11.20 2.02 22.87
C ALA A 364 -11.88 1.04 21.89
N THR A 365 -11.09 0.23 21.20
CA THR A 365 -11.57 -0.74 20.20
C THR A 365 -12.22 -1.97 20.82
N ALA A 366 -11.73 -2.45 21.97
CA ALA A 366 -12.25 -3.66 22.61
C ALA A 366 -13.75 -3.59 22.97
N PRO A 367 -14.30 -2.52 23.57
CA PRO A 367 -15.75 -2.40 23.80
C PRO A 367 -16.60 -2.44 22.51
N MET A 368 -16.08 -1.89 21.40
CA MET A 368 -16.76 -1.89 20.09
C MET A 368 -16.82 -3.30 19.51
N LEU A 369 -15.70 -4.03 19.53
CA LEU A 369 -15.61 -5.42 19.09
C LEU A 369 -16.49 -6.34 19.96
N MET A 370 -16.46 -6.15 21.28
CA MET A 370 -17.31 -6.89 22.23
C MET A 370 -18.80 -6.55 22.08
N ALA A 371 -19.18 -5.42 21.47
CA ALA A 371 -20.58 -5.14 21.13
C ALA A 371 -21.03 -5.95 19.91
N LEU A 372 -20.17 -6.11 18.89
CA LEU A 372 -20.44 -6.94 17.71
C LEU A 372 -20.64 -8.41 18.08
N ILE A 373 -19.71 -8.99 18.86
CA ILE A 373 -19.78 -10.40 19.29
C ILE A 373 -21.07 -10.70 20.10
N ARG A 374 -21.61 -9.69 20.80
CA ARG A 374 -22.90 -9.81 21.51
C ARG A 374 -24.11 -9.65 20.59
N GLY A 375 -24.03 -8.80 19.56
CA GLY A 375 -25.08 -8.68 18.53
C GLY A 375 -25.16 -9.88 17.58
N GLY A 376 -24.02 -10.41 17.15
CA GLY A 376 -23.94 -11.58 16.25
C GLY A 376 -24.43 -12.90 16.87
N ARG A 377 -24.80 -12.92 18.16
CA ARG A 377 -25.38 -14.09 18.83
C ARG A 377 -26.91 -14.12 18.84
N SER A 378 -27.60 -13.14 18.23
CA SER A 378 -29.06 -13.09 18.19
C SER A 378 -29.65 -13.37 16.79
N LYS A 379 -29.69 -14.64 16.42
CA LYS A 379 -30.88 -15.41 15.96
C LYS A 379 -30.55 -16.38 14.79
N PRO A 380 -30.71 -17.71 14.97
CA PRO A 380 -30.65 -18.67 13.86
C PRO A 380 -31.96 -18.66 13.05
N ASP A 381 -31.88 -19.14 11.80
CA ASP A 381 -32.99 -19.11 10.85
C ASP A 381 -34.23 -19.89 11.30
N ALA A 382 -35.39 -19.25 11.14
CA ALA A 382 -36.70 -19.87 11.32
C ALA A 382 -37.78 -19.11 10.51
N TYR A 383 -37.83 -19.36 9.20
CA TYR A 383 -39.03 -19.11 8.41
C TYR A 383 -40.07 -20.20 8.69
N PRO A 384 -41.35 -19.81 8.81
CA PRO A 384 -42.35 -20.53 8.03
C PRO A 384 -43.20 -19.59 7.17
N THR A 385 -43.44 -20.01 5.94
CA THR A 385 -44.37 -19.36 5.00
C THR A 385 -45.81 -19.43 5.53
N THR A 386 -46.57 -18.34 5.43
CA THR A 386 -48.04 -18.39 5.30
C THR A 386 -48.54 -17.18 4.54
N THR A 387 -49.22 -17.44 3.42
CA THR A 387 -49.92 -16.43 2.62
C THR A 387 -51.26 -16.10 3.26
N GLN A 388 -51.55 -14.83 3.55
CA GLN A 388 -52.93 -14.41 3.84
C GLN A 388 -53.44 -13.27 2.95
N ILE A 389 -54.48 -13.67 2.23
CA ILE A 389 -55.40 -12.97 1.34
C ILE A 389 -55.83 -11.58 1.85
N ARG A 390 -55.80 -10.62 0.91
CA ARG A 390 -56.37 -9.27 0.99
C ARG A 390 -57.88 -9.30 1.26
N ARG A 391 -58.34 -8.61 2.33
CA ARG A 391 -59.72 -8.11 2.47
C ARG A 391 -59.73 -6.72 3.09
N GLU A 392 -60.68 -5.90 2.65
CA GLU A 392 -60.96 -4.56 3.17
C GLU A 392 -61.79 -4.65 4.46
N PRO A 393 -61.89 -3.55 5.21
CA PRO A 393 -63.24 -2.98 5.38
C PRO A 393 -63.31 -1.50 4.98
N ALA A 394 -64.52 -1.02 4.74
CA ALA A 394 -64.80 0.33 4.24
C ALA A 394 -65.61 1.18 5.24
N LYS A 395 -65.65 2.49 4.96
CA LYS A 395 -66.58 3.54 5.44
C LYS A 395 -66.33 4.19 6.81
N ALA A 396 -66.14 5.51 6.72
CA ALA A 396 -66.66 6.57 7.61
C ALA A 396 -65.97 6.73 8.99
N ALA A 397 -66.08 7.87 9.70
CA ALA A 397 -66.92 9.06 9.46
C ALA A 397 -66.34 10.35 10.12
N TRP A 398 -66.72 11.53 9.61
CA TRP A 398 -66.59 12.90 10.20
C TRP A 398 -65.17 13.38 10.59
N VAL A 399 -64.63 14.51 10.10
CA VAL A 399 -65.08 15.93 10.16
C VAL A 399 -65.01 16.52 11.57
N CYS A 400 -63.91 17.22 11.85
CA CYS A 400 -63.85 18.68 12.04
C CYS A 400 -62.46 19.16 11.59
#